data_AF-A0A4Y2BRB3-F1
#
_entry.id   AF-A0A4Y2BRB3-F1
#
_cell.length_a   1.000
_cell.length_b   1.000
_cell.length_c   1.000
_cell.angle_alpha   90.00
_cell.angle_beta   90.00
_cell.angle_gamma   90.00
#
_symmetry.space_group_name_H-M   'P 1'
#
loop_
_entity.id
_entity.type
_entity.pdbx_description
1 polymer ?
#
loop_
_entity_poly.entity_id
_entity_poly.type
_entity_poly.pdbx_seq_one_letter_code
_entity_poly.pdbx_strand_id
1 'polypeptide(L)'
;MEYLRLQIWTCRSRGLDSVSDLFKLDKFEKLSEIPLNTRVLELRDKVQDSHFKVYTDGSKIDGGVGLYVCILDGEIQHKIVCKKLEPQNTVFQAEFAALGEAIENKKKINIYTDSRSSIKALKSYGSRSKFVISIKVNFAWRRDWLGLPG
;
A
#
# COMPACT_ATOMS: atom_id res chain seq x y z
N MET A 1 8.93 0.68 14.62
CA MET A 1 8.63 -0.60 13.95
C MET A 1 8.05 -1.64 14.90
N GLU A 2 8.59 -1.84 16.10
CA GLU A 2 8.06 -2.85 17.05
C GLU A 2 6.62 -2.59 17.50
N TYR A 3 6.26 -1.34 17.81
CA TYR A 3 4.86 -0.97 18.12
C TYR A 3 3.88 -1.34 16.99
N LEU A 4 4.30 -1.18 15.74
CA LEU A 4 3.50 -1.55 14.58
C LEU A 4 3.35 -3.07 14.44
N ARG A 5 4.43 -3.82 14.68
CA ARG A 5 4.40 -5.28 14.71
C ARG A 5 3.44 -5.81 15.77
N LEU A 6 3.38 -5.16 16.94
CA LEU A 6 2.43 -5.50 18.00
C LEU A 6 0.98 -5.25 17.56
N GLN A 7 0.70 -4.09 16.96
CA GLN A 7 -0.65 -3.77 16.47
C GLN A 7 -1.09 -4.69 15.32
N ILE A 8 -0.19 -5.05 14.40
CA ILE A 8 -0.42 -6.03 13.34
C ILE A 8 -0.78 -7.38 13.94
N TRP A 9 -0.06 -7.81 14.98
CA TRP A 9 -0.33 -9.06 15.69
C TRP A 9 -1.70 -9.05 16.37
N THR A 10 -2.06 -7.97 17.08
CA THR A 10 -3.40 -7.81 17.69
C THR A 10 -4.51 -7.77 16.65
N CYS A 11 -4.25 -7.28 15.45
CA CYS A 11 -5.22 -7.30 14.36
C CYS A 11 -5.46 -8.72 13.81
N ARG A 12 -4.41 -9.56 13.76
CA ARG A 12 -4.53 -10.97 13.34
C ARG A 12 -5.43 -11.79 14.27
N SER A 13 -5.46 -11.47 15.57
CA SER A 13 -6.24 -12.23 16.55
C SER A 13 -7.74 -11.91 16.54
N ARG A 14 -8.17 -10.84 15.86
CA ARG A 14 -9.55 -10.33 15.94
C ARG A 14 -10.55 -10.97 14.98
N GLY A 15 -10.11 -11.84 14.06
CA GLY A 15 -10.96 -12.38 13.01
C GLY A 15 -11.30 -11.30 11.96
N LEU A 16 -11.01 -11.56 10.70
CA LEU A 16 -11.30 -10.62 9.60
C LEU A 16 -12.40 -11.21 8.73
N ASP A 17 -13.51 -10.48 8.58
CA ASP A 17 -14.77 -11.00 8.04
C ASP A 17 -14.90 -10.93 6.51
N SER A 18 -13.92 -10.37 5.78
CA SER A 18 -13.95 -10.31 4.32
C SER A 18 -12.60 -10.60 3.68
N VAL A 19 -12.54 -11.64 2.85
CA VAL A 19 -11.37 -11.98 2.03
C VAL A 19 -11.50 -11.30 0.67
N SER A 20 -10.46 -10.57 0.25
CA SER A 20 -10.40 -9.94 -1.07
C SER A 20 -9.40 -10.66 -1.98
N ASP A 21 -9.86 -11.14 -3.14
CA ASP A 21 -9.02 -11.77 -4.15
C ASP A 21 -8.40 -10.72 -5.09
N LEU A 22 -7.17 -10.30 -4.79
CA LEU A 22 -6.43 -9.39 -5.67
C LEU A 22 -5.97 -10.07 -6.97
N PHE A 23 -5.86 -11.41 -7.00
CA PHE A 23 -5.40 -12.15 -8.18
C PHE A 23 -6.40 -12.07 -9.33
N LYS A 24 -7.70 -12.10 -9.03
CA LYS A 24 -8.77 -11.91 -10.04
C LYS A 24 -8.74 -10.50 -10.67
N LEU A 25 -8.16 -9.53 -9.99
CA LEU A 25 -8.11 -8.14 -10.45
C LEU A 25 -6.90 -7.85 -11.35
N ASP A 26 -5.87 -8.70 -11.31
CA ASP A 26 -4.62 -8.42 -12.02
C ASP A 26 -4.63 -9.03 -13.43
N LYS A 27 -4.80 -8.14 -14.43
CA LYS A 27 -4.67 -8.46 -15.86
C LYS A 27 -3.47 -7.70 -16.42
N PHE A 28 -2.88 -8.19 -17.50
CA PHE A 28 -1.81 -7.47 -18.17
C PHE A 28 -2.37 -6.50 -19.21
N GLU A 29 -2.06 -5.22 -19.05
CA GLU A 29 -2.43 -4.15 -19.98
C GLU A 29 -1.31 -3.91 -21.00
N LYS A 30 -1.67 -3.42 -22.19
CA LYS A 30 -0.68 -3.01 -23.18
C LYS A 30 -0.01 -1.72 -22.72
N LEU A 31 1.32 -1.64 -22.87
CA LEU A 31 2.07 -0.45 -22.45
C LEU A 31 1.60 0.83 -23.15
N SER A 32 1.16 0.73 -24.41
CA SER A 32 0.61 1.84 -25.19
C SER A 32 -0.66 2.45 -24.58
N GLU A 33 -1.41 1.69 -23.81
CA GLU A 33 -2.68 2.11 -23.19
C GLU A 33 -2.47 2.79 -21.81
N ILE A 34 -1.24 2.72 -21.27
CA ILE A 34 -0.90 3.31 -19.97
C ILE A 34 -0.51 4.79 -20.14
N PRO A 35 -1.15 5.75 -19.44
CA PRO A 35 -0.78 7.16 -19.49
C PRO A 35 0.69 7.42 -19.17
N LEU A 36 1.37 8.25 -19.97
CA LEU A 36 2.81 8.52 -19.81
C LEU A 36 3.18 9.06 -18.43
N ASN A 37 2.33 9.93 -17.87
CA ASN A 37 2.50 10.56 -16.56
C ASN A 37 2.36 9.57 -15.39
N THR A 38 1.89 8.34 -15.62
CA THR A 38 1.82 7.29 -14.60
C THR A 38 2.89 6.22 -14.78
N ARG A 39 3.63 6.23 -15.90
CA ARG A 39 4.71 5.26 -16.15
C ARG A 39 5.88 5.47 -15.19
N VAL A 40 6.31 6.71 -14.97
CA VAL A 40 7.34 7.03 -13.95
C VAL A 40 6.71 7.91 -12.89
N LEU A 41 6.63 7.39 -11.66
CA LEU A 41 6.27 8.19 -10.50
C LEU A 41 7.55 8.71 -9.85
N GLU A 42 7.68 10.03 -9.82
CA GLU A 42 8.62 10.67 -8.91
C GLU A 42 8.01 10.67 -7.50
N LEU A 43 8.64 9.91 -6.61
CA LEU A 43 8.23 9.83 -5.22
C LEU A 43 8.91 10.94 -4.44
N ARG A 44 8.14 11.74 -3.72
CA ARG A 44 8.67 12.72 -2.76
C ARG A 44 9.04 11.99 -1.47
N ASP A 45 10.15 12.39 -0.84
CA ASP A 45 10.55 11.84 0.46
C ASP A 45 9.50 12.14 1.53
N LYS A 46 9.45 13.38 2.03
CA LYS A 46 8.52 13.76 3.10
C LYS A 46 7.76 15.00 2.69
N VAL A 47 6.44 14.99 2.88
CA VAL A 47 5.66 16.22 2.75
C VAL A 47 5.53 16.85 4.13
N GLN A 48 5.83 18.14 4.20
CA GLN A 48 5.64 18.96 5.40
C GLN A 48 4.15 19.10 5.72
N ASP A 49 3.81 19.38 6.97
CA ASP A 49 2.41 19.54 7.43
C ASP A 49 1.52 18.32 7.14
N SER A 50 2.11 17.13 7.14
CA SER A 50 1.35 15.89 7.04
C SER A 50 0.46 15.74 8.28
N HIS A 51 -0.82 15.45 8.06
CA HIS A 51 -1.78 15.23 9.13
C HIS A 51 -1.51 13.89 9.83
N PHE A 52 -1.13 12.87 9.06
CA PHE A 52 -0.92 11.53 9.60
C PHE A 52 0.40 10.91 9.14
N LYS A 53 0.96 10.07 10.01
CA LYS A 53 1.97 9.07 9.65
C LYS A 53 1.22 7.77 9.37
N VAL A 54 1.39 7.22 8.18
CA VAL A 54 0.74 5.98 7.77
C VAL A 54 1.80 4.93 7.59
N TYR A 55 1.66 3.80 8.25
CA TYR A 55 2.57 2.68 8.13
C TYR A 55 1.85 1.52 7.47
N THR A 56 2.52 0.87 6.53
CA THR A 56 1.94 -0.21 5.74
C THR A 56 2.80 -1.45 5.85
N ASP A 57 2.16 -2.61 5.94
CA ASP A 57 2.83 -3.92 5.92
C ASP A 57 1.99 -4.94 5.16
N GLY A 58 2.64 -5.92 4.57
CA GLY A 58 2.04 -7.07 3.92
C GLY A 58 2.70 -8.34 4.42
N SER A 59 1.89 -9.33 4.78
CA SER A 59 2.41 -10.57 5.36
C SER A 59 1.81 -11.81 4.75
N LYS A 60 2.58 -12.89 4.78
CA LYS A 60 2.13 -14.23 4.44
C LYS A 60 2.57 -15.20 5.53
N ILE A 61 1.63 -15.99 6.00
CA ILE A 61 1.85 -17.12 6.91
C ILE A 61 1.22 -18.36 6.28
N ASP A 62 1.50 -19.54 6.83
CA ASP A 62 0.88 -20.76 6.33
C ASP A 62 -0.66 -20.66 6.45
N GLY A 63 -1.36 -20.84 5.33
CA GLY A 63 -2.81 -20.69 5.23
C GLY A 63 -3.38 -19.27 5.12
N GLY A 64 -2.55 -18.21 5.02
CA GLY A 64 -3.11 -16.85 4.92
C GLY A 64 -2.17 -15.75 4.44
N VAL A 65 -2.75 -14.79 3.70
CA VAL A 65 -2.09 -13.57 3.25
C VAL A 65 -2.90 -12.39 3.76
N GLY A 66 -2.25 -11.30 4.14
CA GLY A 66 -2.96 -10.14 4.67
C GLY A 66 -2.17 -8.85 4.52
N LEU A 67 -2.92 -7.75 4.40
CA LEU A 67 -2.39 -6.39 4.39
C LEU A 67 -2.76 -5.67 5.69
N TYR A 68 -1.93 -4.70 6.05
CA TYR A 68 -2.07 -3.90 7.25
C TYR A 68 -1.74 -2.44 6.96
N VAL A 69 -2.59 -1.54 7.45
CA VAL A 69 -2.33 -0.10 7.43
C VAL A 69 -2.61 0.47 8.82
N CYS A 70 -1.62 1.13 9.41
CA CYS A 70 -1.74 1.83 10.69
C CYS A 70 -1.61 3.33 10.45
N ILE A 71 -2.62 4.09 10.85
CA ILE A 71 -2.68 5.56 10.72
C ILE A 71 -2.49 6.15 12.12
N LEU A 72 -1.43 6.95 12.28
CA LEU A 72 -1.12 7.68 13.50
C LEU A 72 -1.33 9.18 13.30
N ASP A 73 -1.95 9.81 14.30
CA ASP A 73 -1.97 11.26 14.49
C ASP A 73 -0.95 11.61 15.58
N GLY A 74 0.17 12.18 15.18
CA GLY A 74 1.35 12.30 16.04
C GLY A 74 1.87 10.92 16.49
N GLU A 75 1.68 10.61 17.77
CA GLU A 75 2.01 9.32 18.39
C GLU A 75 0.76 8.49 18.75
N ILE A 76 -0.43 9.04 18.54
CA ILE A 76 -1.70 8.40 18.90
C ILE A 76 -2.21 7.59 17.72
N GLN A 77 -2.58 6.33 17.99
CA GLN A 77 -3.23 5.49 17.00
C GLN A 77 -4.62 6.02 16.66
N HIS A 78 -4.81 6.43 15.41
CA HIS A 78 -6.08 6.94 14.92
C HIS A 78 -6.94 5.83 14.30
N LYS A 79 -6.34 5.00 13.42
CA LYS A 79 -7.05 3.93 12.72
C LYS A 79 -6.11 2.79 12.38
N ILE A 80 -6.62 1.57 12.43
CA ILE A 80 -5.99 0.39 11.85
C ILE A 80 -6.92 -0.20 10.79
N VAL A 81 -6.36 -0.56 9.65
CA VAL A 81 -7.00 -1.38 8.62
C VAL A 81 -6.25 -2.69 8.51
N CYS A 82 -6.99 -3.79 8.58
CA CYS A 82 -6.47 -5.14 8.39
C CYS A 82 -7.42 -5.84 7.42
N LYS A 83 -6.89 -6.36 6.31
CA LYS A 83 -7.69 -7.11 5.32
C LYS A 83 -7.02 -8.46 5.04
N LYS A 84 -7.81 -9.52 5.05
CA LYS A 84 -7.37 -10.85 4.65
C LYS A 84 -7.46 -10.94 3.13
N LEU A 85 -6.43 -11.49 2.53
CA LEU A 85 -6.35 -11.75 1.11
C LEU A 85 -6.42 -13.26 0.87
N GLU A 86 -6.65 -13.64 -0.37
CA GLU A 86 -6.70 -15.05 -0.71
C GLU A 86 -5.35 -15.73 -0.49
N PRO A 87 -5.30 -17.00 -0.10
CA PRO A 87 -4.05 -17.72 0.20
C PRO A 87 -3.06 -17.74 -0.98
N GLN A 88 -3.57 -17.70 -2.22
CA GLN A 88 -2.73 -17.61 -3.41
C GLN A 88 -1.92 -16.30 -3.47
N ASN A 89 -2.42 -15.20 -2.87
CA ASN A 89 -1.76 -13.89 -2.93
C ASN A 89 -0.29 -13.94 -2.47
N THR A 90 0.52 -13.09 -3.08
CA THR A 90 1.94 -12.94 -2.74
C THR A 90 2.10 -11.87 -1.66
N VAL A 91 3.22 -11.91 -0.94
CA VAL A 91 3.60 -10.82 0.00
C VAL A 91 3.66 -9.49 -0.74
N PHE A 92 4.23 -9.46 -1.96
CA PHE A 92 4.27 -8.27 -2.79
C PHE A 92 2.88 -7.69 -3.06
N GLN A 93 1.89 -8.51 -3.44
CA GLN A 93 0.52 -8.03 -3.64
C GLN A 93 -0.09 -7.47 -2.36
N ALA A 94 0.18 -8.08 -1.20
CA ALA A 94 -0.29 -7.61 0.09
C ALA A 94 0.33 -6.26 0.47
N GLU A 95 1.65 -6.12 0.34
CA GLU A 95 2.38 -4.87 0.61
C GLU A 95 1.93 -3.76 -0.33
N PHE A 96 1.78 -4.07 -1.63
CA PHE A 96 1.36 -3.10 -2.62
C PHE A 96 -0.11 -2.69 -2.42
N ALA A 97 -0.98 -3.62 -2.04
CA ALA A 97 -2.36 -3.31 -1.68
C ALA A 97 -2.46 -2.45 -0.41
N ALA A 98 -1.57 -2.67 0.56
CA ALA A 98 -1.48 -1.82 1.75
C ALA A 98 -1.15 -0.35 1.37
N LEU A 99 -0.28 -0.14 0.37
CA LEU A 99 -0.04 1.20 -0.19
C LEU A 99 -1.29 1.78 -0.85
N GLY A 100 -2.03 0.97 -1.62
CA GLY A 100 -3.30 1.35 -2.21
C GLY A 100 -4.33 1.81 -1.17
N GLU A 101 -4.45 1.07 -0.07
CA GLU A 101 -5.32 1.40 1.05
C GLU A 101 -4.86 2.69 1.77
N ALA A 102 -3.56 2.84 1.99
CA ALA A 102 -2.99 4.02 2.65
C ALA A 102 -3.33 5.33 1.93
N ILE A 103 -3.28 5.32 0.59
CA ILE A 103 -3.56 6.51 -0.22
C ILE A 103 -5.05 6.80 -0.39
N GLU A 104 -5.98 5.93 0.04
CA GLU A 104 -7.41 6.26 0.04
C GLU A 104 -7.74 7.41 1.02
N ASN A 105 -6.85 7.68 1.96
CA ASN A 105 -6.95 8.79 2.89
C ASN A 105 -6.99 10.14 2.12
N LYS A 106 -8.06 10.93 2.31
CA LYS A 106 -8.24 12.24 1.67
C LYS A 106 -7.45 13.36 2.37
N LYS A 107 -6.30 13.03 2.98
CA LYS A 107 -5.46 13.95 3.76
C LYS A 107 -4.02 13.89 3.28
N LYS A 108 -3.24 14.90 3.66
CA LYS A 108 -1.80 14.95 3.43
C LYS A 108 -1.10 14.00 4.40
N ILE A 109 -0.39 12.99 3.89
CA ILE A 109 0.16 11.91 4.71
C ILE A 109 1.61 11.57 4.31
N ASN A 110 2.35 11.03 5.27
CA ASN A 110 3.65 10.40 5.02
C ASN A 110 3.50 8.89 5.22
N ILE A 111 3.78 8.10 4.18
CA ILE A 111 3.64 6.65 4.14
C ILE A 111 5.01 6.00 4.39
N TYR A 112 5.07 5.10 5.36
CA TYR A 112 6.26 4.34 5.74
C TYR A 112 6.04 2.87 5.39
N THR A 113 6.90 2.33 4.53
CA THR A 113 6.88 0.93 4.10
C THR A 113 8.31 0.41 4.04
N ASP A 114 8.53 -0.84 4.45
CA ASP A 114 9.80 -1.56 4.27
C ASP A 114 9.84 -2.37 2.96
N SER A 115 8.74 -2.38 2.20
CA SER A 115 8.63 -3.08 0.93
C SER A 115 9.43 -2.41 -0.19
N ARG A 116 10.70 -2.79 -0.31
CA ARG A 116 11.57 -2.34 -1.42
C ARG A 116 11.01 -2.74 -2.78
N SER A 117 10.34 -3.89 -2.87
CA SER A 117 9.68 -4.38 -4.10
C SER A 117 8.54 -3.43 -4.51
N SER A 118 7.71 -2.99 -3.56
CA SER A 118 6.63 -2.04 -3.82
C SER A 118 7.14 -0.67 -4.26
N ILE A 119 8.16 -0.14 -3.58
CA ILE A 119 8.79 1.14 -3.98
C ILE A 119 9.37 1.04 -5.40
N LYS A 120 10.05 -0.06 -5.72
CA LYS A 120 10.57 -0.30 -7.08
C LYS A 120 9.44 -0.40 -8.11
N ALA A 121 8.33 -1.06 -7.78
CA ALA A 121 7.18 -1.17 -8.68
C ALA A 121 6.54 0.20 -8.96
N LEU A 122 6.38 1.07 -7.94
CA LEU A 122 5.92 2.45 -8.14
C LEU A 122 6.82 3.23 -9.11
N LYS A 123 8.14 3.13 -8.95
CA LYS A 123 9.13 3.82 -9.80
C LYS A 123 9.29 3.19 -11.20
N SER A 124 8.84 1.96 -11.41
CA SER A 124 9.08 1.21 -12.65
C SER A 124 8.29 1.75 -13.86
N TYR A 125 8.97 2.06 -14.96
CA TYR A 125 8.34 2.52 -16.21
C TYR A 125 7.41 1.47 -16.84
N GLY A 126 7.83 0.20 -16.78
CA GLY A 126 7.31 -0.87 -17.63
C GLY A 126 6.29 -1.80 -16.98
N SER A 127 5.71 -1.44 -15.83
CA SER A 127 4.70 -2.32 -15.22
C SER A 127 3.48 -2.45 -16.13
N ARG A 128 3.13 -3.69 -16.44
CA ARG A 128 1.94 -4.05 -17.24
C ARG A 128 0.82 -4.61 -16.38
N SER A 129 1.06 -4.82 -15.10
CA SER A 129 0.05 -5.32 -14.16
C SER A 129 -1.01 -4.24 -13.94
N LYS A 130 -2.27 -4.53 -14.28
CA LYS A 130 -3.41 -3.64 -14.06
C LYS A 130 -3.54 -3.26 -12.60
N PHE A 131 -3.27 -4.20 -11.69
CA PHE A 131 -3.26 -3.96 -10.26
C PHE A 131 -2.18 -2.93 -9.87
N VAL A 132 -0.97 -3.07 -10.39
CA VAL A 132 0.11 -2.11 -10.13
C VAL A 132 -0.22 -0.74 -10.72
N ILE A 133 -0.69 -0.74 -11.98
CA ILE A 133 -1.04 0.49 -12.70
C ILE A 133 -2.16 1.26 -11.99
N SER A 134 -3.19 0.59 -11.47
CA SER A 134 -4.32 1.27 -10.83
C SER A 134 -3.89 2.06 -9.58
N ILE A 135 -3.04 1.48 -8.73
CA ILE A 135 -2.50 2.15 -7.55
C ILE A 135 -1.52 3.25 -7.99
N LYS A 136 -0.69 3.01 -9.01
CA LYS A 136 0.22 4.04 -9.55
C LYS A 136 -0.53 5.27 -10.05
N VAL A 137 -1.66 5.08 -10.74
CA VAL A 137 -2.52 6.18 -11.18
C VAL A 137 -3.00 6.99 -9.98
N ASN A 138 -3.48 6.34 -8.93
CA ASN A 138 -3.92 7.02 -7.70
C ASN A 138 -2.78 7.78 -7.00
N PHE A 139 -1.58 7.21 -6.95
CA PHE A 139 -0.38 7.90 -6.47
C PHE A 139 -0.08 9.16 -7.30
N ALA A 140 -0.16 9.07 -8.64
CA ALA A 140 0.08 10.20 -9.53
C ALA A 140 -0.90 11.36 -9.24
N TRP A 141 -2.20 11.04 -9.10
CA TRP A 141 -3.24 12.02 -8.78
C TRP A 141 -3.05 12.69 -7.42
N ARG A 142 -2.38 12.02 -6.48
CA ARG A 142 -2.16 12.50 -5.11
C ARG A 142 -0.72 12.90 -4.81
N ARG A 143 0.13 13.04 -5.83
CA ARG A 143 1.59 13.23 -5.68
C ARG A 143 2.01 14.39 -4.77
N ASP A 144 1.18 15.43 -4.64
CA ASP A 144 1.49 16.60 -3.83
C ASP A 144 1.10 16.42 -2.35
N TRP A 145 0.33 15.38 -2.05
CA TRP A 145 -0.25 15.11 -0.73
C TRP A 145 0.39 13.89 -0.06
N LEU A 146 1.28 13.19 -0.77
CA LEU A 146 1.89 11.95 -0.34
C LEU A 146 3.40 12.10 -0.25
N GLY A 147 3.95 11.76 0.92
CA GLY A 147 5.37 11.51 1.11
C GLY A 147 5.61 10.02 1.30
N LEU A 148 6.72 9.53 0.77
CA LEU A 148 7.24 8.17 0.97
C LEU A 148 8.68 8.29 1.47
N PRO A 149 8.90 8.55 2.78
CA PRO A 149 10.25 8.67 3.31
C PRO A 149 11.00 7.36 3.14
N GLY A 150 12.25 7.45 2.66
CA GLY A 150 13.16 6.32 2.49
C GLY A 150 13.69 5.73 3.78
#